data_AF-A0A7K1TLF6-F1
#
_entry.id   AF-A0A7K1TLF6-F1
#
_cell.length_a   1.000
_cell.length_b   1.000
_cell.length_c   1.000
_cell.angle_alpha   90.00
_cell.angle_beta   90.00
_cell.angle_gamma   90.00
#
_symmetry.space_group_name_H-M   'P 1'
#
loop_
_entity.id
_entity.type
_entity.pdbx_description
1 polymer ?
#
loop_
_entity_poly.entity_id
_entity_poly.type
_entity_poly.pdbx_seq_one_letter_code
_entity_poly.pdbx_strand_id
1 'polypeptide(L)'
;MKDHGVNYKSFTEPYLDSLGPFGDVIVSMLATIAAQDLIKISENTKAALAKKKAAGVKLGTPGKSQAQIEQIRRLKGGGMSNYAIAKAMDISASTVAKYLA
;
A
#
# COMPACT_ATOMS: atom_id res chain seq x y z
N MET A 1 -4.19 -20.04 16.58
CA MET A 1 -4.70 -20.29 17.95
C MET A 1 -4.65 -21.77 18.29
N LYS A 2 -5.28 -22.64 17.49
CA LYS A 2 -5.19 -24.11 17.67
C LYS A 2 -3.77 -24.66 17.68
N ASP A 3 -2.89 -24.18 16.79
CA ASP A 3 -1.46 -24.58 16.76
C ASP A 3 -0.68 -24.20 18.03
N HIS A 4 -1.24 -23.31 18.86
CA HIS A 4 -0.70 -22.92 20.15
C HIS A 4 -1.48 -23.52 21.34
N GLY A 5 -2.38 -24.49 21.09
CA GLY A 5 -3.20 -25.12 22.11
C GLY A 5 -4.34 -24.23 22.66
N VAL A 6 -4.67 -23.13 21.97
CA VAL A 6 -5.70 -22.17 22.42
C VAL A 6 -6.98 -22.34 21.61
N ASN A 7 -8.10 -22.49 22.34
CA ASN A 7 -9.45 -22.51 21.78
C ASN A 7 -10.18 -21.17 22.06
N TYR A 8 -11.14 -20.85 21.20
CA TYR A 8 -12.01 -19.69 21.27
C TYR A 8 -13.45 -20.08 21.61
N LYS A 9 -14.10 -19.27 22.46
CA LYS A 9 -15.53 -19.33 22.77
C LYS A 9 -16.08 -17.91 22.93
N SER A 10 -17.10 -17.56 22.16
CA SER A 10 -17.86 -16.34 22.38
C SER A 10 -18.98 -16.57 23.40
N PHE A 11 -19.13 -15.63 24.33
CA PHE A 11 -20.23 -15.63 25.31
C PHE A 11 -21.45 -14.83 24.83
N THR A 12 -21.27 -13.95 23.84
CA THR A 12 -22.35 -13.17 23.21
C THR A 12 -22.90 -13.86 21.97
N GLU A 13 -22.08 -14.67 21.29
CA GLU A 13 -22.44 -15.42 20.08
C GLU A 13 -22.13 -16.90 20.28
N PRO A 14 -23.01 -17.66 20.98
CA PRO A 14 -22.70 -19.02 21.42
C PRO A 14 -22.42 -20.02 20.28
N TYR A 15 -22.81 -19.71 19.04
CA TYR A 15 -22.48 -20.50 17.85
C TYR A 15 -21.01 -20.37 17.40
N LEU A 16 -20.29 -19.38 17.94
CA LEU A 16 -18.85 -19.20 17.73
C LEU A 16 -18.06 -19.87 18.86
N ASP A 17 -18.10 -21.21 18.86
CA ASP A 17 -17.40 -22.05 19.83
C ASP A 17 -16.51 -23.06 19.09
N SER A 18 -15.23 -23.07 19.44
CA SER A 18 -14.22 -23.99 18.88
C SER A 18 -13.80 -25.11 19.83
N LEU A 19 -14.40 -25.19 21.03
CA LEU A 19 -14.15 -26.24 22.03
C LEU A 19 -14.79 -27.59 21.65
N GLY A 20 -15.81 -27.57 20.80
CA GLY A 20 -16.56 -28.76 20.37
C GLY A 20 -15.99 -29.45 19.11
N PRO A 21 -16.54 -30.62 18.74
CA PRO A 21 -16.10 -31.37 17.55
C PRO A 21 -16.28 -30.60 16.23
N PHE A 22 -17.14 -29.58 16.22
CA PHE A 22 -17.38 -28.72 15.06
C PHE A 22 -16.48 -27.48 15.00
N GLY A 23 -15.53 -27.33 15.94
CA GLY A 23 -14.71 -26.12 16.03
C GLY A 23 -13.94 -25.80 14.74
N ASP A 24 -13.42 -26.81 14.05
CA ASP A 24 -12.72 -26.60 12.77
C ASP A 24 -13.65 -26.15 11.64
N VAL A 25 -14.90 -26.60 11.65
CA VAL A 25 -15.91 -26.20 10.67
C VAL A 25 -16.29 -24.74 10.87
N ILE A 26 -16.51 -24.32 12.12
CA ILE A 26 -16.85 -22.93 12.44
C ILE A 26 -15.69 -22.00 12.06
N VAL A 27 -14.46 -22.36 12.42
CA VAL A 27 -13.27 -21.56 12.09
C VAL A 27 -13.07 -21.45 10.57
N SER A 28 -13.20 -22.55 9.83
CA SER A 28 -13.02 -22.52 8.36
C SER A 28 -14.13 -21.74 7.65
N MET A 29 -15.37 -21.84 8.11
CA MET A 29 -16.49 -21.05 7.58
C MET A 29 -16.26 -19.55 7.78
N LEU A 30 -15.90 -19.12 9.00
CA LEU A 30 -15.60 -17.72 9.29
C LEU A 30 -14.42 -17.20 8.47
N ALA A 31 -13.36 -18.00 8.34
CA ALA A 31 -12.21 -17.66 7.52
C ALA A 31 -12.61 -17.45 6.05
N THR A 32 -13.51 -18.30 5.53
CA THR A 32 -14.01 -18.19 4.16
C THR A 32 -14.85 -16.93 3.97
N ILE A 33 -15.76 -16.62 4.90
CA ILE A 33 -16.58 -15.40 4.87
C ILE A 33 -15.67 -14.16 4.91
N ALA A 34 -14.71 -14.13 5.83
CA ALA A 34 -13.77 -13.02 5.94
C ALA A 34 -12.93 -12.84 4.67
N ALA A 35 -12.49 -13.93 4.03
CA ALA A 35 -11.78 -13.87 2.77
C ALA A 35 -12.66 -13.29 1.63
N GLN A 36 -13.94 -13.65 1.58
CA GLN A 36 -14.89 -13.10 0.62
C GLN A 36 -15.11 -11.59 0.82
N ASP A 37 -15.25 -11.15 2.07
CA ASP A 37 -15.39 -9.73 2.41
C ASP A 37 -14.15 -8.92 1.98
N LEU A 38 -12.95 -9.46 2.17
CA LEU A 38 -11.71 -8.82 1.73
C LEU A 38 -11.63 -8.69 0.20
N ILE A 39 -12.08 -9.70 -0.54
CA ILE A 39 -12.16 -9.64 -2.01
C ILE A 39 -13.07 -8.48 -2.43
N LYS A 40 -14.26 -8.39 -1.83
CA LYS A 40 -15.23 -7.32 -2.11
C LYS A 40 -14.68 -5.92 -1.81
N ILE A 41 -13.98 -5.74 -0.69
CA ILE A 41 -13.31 -4.46 -0.35
C ILE A 41 -12.26 -4.10 -1.40
N SER A 42 -11.46 -5.08 -1.84
CA SER A 42 -10.44 -4.89 -2.87
C SER A 42 -11.06 -4.48 -4.21
N GLU A 43 -12.14 -5.14 -4.63
CA GLU A 43 -12.88 -4.82 -5.85
C GLU A 43 -13.44 -3.40 -5.82
N ASN A 44 -14.08 -3.00 -4.72
CA ASN A 44 -14.60 -1.65 -4.55
C ASN A 44 -13.49 -0.60 -4.60
N THR A 45 -12.34 -0.88 -3.97
CA THR A 45 -11.18 0.02 -4.01
C THR A 45 -10.64 0.17 -5.44
N LYS A 46 -10.51 -0.93 -6.18
CA LYS A 46 -10.07 -0.92 -7.58
C LYS A 46 -11.05 -0.14 -8.47
N ALA A 47 -12.35 -0.35 -8.31
CA ALA A 47 -13.39 0.36 -9.05
C ALA A 47 -13.34 1.88 -8.78
N ALA A 48 -13.19 2.28 -7.51
CA ALA A 48 -13.05 3.67 -7.13
C ALA A 48 -11.77 4.32 -7.71
N LEU A 49 -10.64 3.62 -7.68
CA LEU A 49 -9.38 4.08 -8.28
C LEU A 49 -9.48 4.19 -9.80
N ALA A 50 -10.13 3.24 -10.47
CA ALA A 50 -10.37 3.28 -11.91
C ALA A 50 -11.20 4.51 -12.30
N LYS A 51 -12.27 4.81 -11.54
CA LYS A 51 -13.08 6.02 -11.73
C LYS A 51 -12.27 7.30 -11.55
N LYS A 52 -11.44 7.39 -10.50
CA LYS A 52 -10.54 8.54 -10.29
C LYS A 52 -9.53 8.72 -11.43
N LYS A 53 -8.95 7.61 -11.90
CA LYS A 53 -8.02 7.62 -13.05
C LYS A 53 -8.71 8.10 -14.32
N ALA A 54 -9.94 7.62 -14.60
CA ALA A 54 -10.74 8.04 -15.75
C ALA A 54 -11.12 9.53 -15.68
N ALA A 55 -11.32 10.08 -14.48
CA ALA A 55 -11.51 11.51 -14.25
C ALA A 55 -10.21 12.34 -14.34
N GLY A 56 -9.08 11.74 -14.73
CA GLY A 56 -7.80 12.43 -14.89
C GLY A 56 -7.05 12.71 -13.59
N VAL A 57 -7.49 12.16 -12.45
CA VAL A 57 -6.79 12.34 -11.18
C VAL A 57 -5.48 11.55 -11.22
N LYS A 58 -4.36 12.25 -11.02
CA LYS A 58 -3.04 11.63 -10.89
C LYS A 58 -2.96 10.86 -9.57
N LEU A 59 -2.81 9.55 -9.66
CA LEU A 59 -2.64 8.65 -8.51
C LEU A 59 -1.15 8.48 -8.17
N GLY A 60 -0.87 8.11 -6.91
CA GLY A 60 0.48 7.89 -6.41
C GLY A 60 1.18 9.16 -5.91
N THR A 61 2.44 9.01 -5.48
CA THR A 61 3.23 10.11 -4.93
C THR A 61 3.38 11.23 -5.97
N PRO A 62 3.12 12.50 -5.61
CA PRO A 62 3.38 13.60 -6.52
C PRO A 62 4.86 13.63 -6.91
N GLY A 63 5.12 13.91 -8.19
CA GLY A 63 6.49 14.15 -8.66
C GLY A 63 7.05 15.44 -8.06
N LYS A 64 8.37 15.64 -8.16
CA LYS A 64 8.99 16.93 -7.86
C LYS A 64 8.37 18.03 -8.72
N SER A 65 8.30 19.23 -8.17
CA SER A 65 7.77 20.39 -8.89
C SER A 65 8.63 20.72 -10.11
N GLN A 66 8.02 21.40 -11.08
CA GLN A 66 8.72 21.84 -12.28
C GLN A 66 9.95 22.71 -11.94
N ALA A 67 9.81 23.61 -10.96
CA ALA A 67 10.91 24.44 -10.47
C ALA A 67 12.09 23.62 -9.92
N GLN A 68 11.82 22.53 -9.19
CA GLN A 68 12.86 21.64 -8.69
C GLN A 68 13.56 20.90 -9.85
N ILE A 69 12.81 20.46 -10.87
CA ILE A 69 13.39 19.78 -12.03
C ILE A 69 14.29 20.73 -12.81
N GLU A 70 13.86 21.97 -13.02
CA GLU A 70 14.66 23.01 -13.68
C GLU A 70 15.92 23.35 -12.89
N GLN A 71 15.83 23.42 -11.57
CA GLN A 71 17.00 23.62 -10.71
C GLN A 71 18.00 22.45 -10.83
N ILE A 72 17.53 21.20 -10.84
CA ILE A 72 18.39 20.02 -11.08
C ILE A 72 19.13 20.15 -12.42
N ARG A 73 18.41 20.50 -13.49
CA ARG A 73 18.99 20.68 -14.84
C ARG A 73 20.00 21.82 -14.88
N ARG A 74 19.70 22.95 -14.23
CA ARG A 74 20.61 24.10 -14.14
C ARG A 74 21.91 23.75 -13.41
N LEU A 75 21.82 23.09 -12.26
CA LEU A 75 23.00 22.69 -11.49
C LEU A 75 23.84 21.65 -12.26
N LYS A 76 23.17 20.76 -13.02
CA LYS A 76 23.87 19.81 -13.89
C LYS A 76 24.57 20.51 -15.06
N GLY A 77 23.93 21.47 -15.70
CA GLY A 77 24.54 22.30 -16.76
C GLY A 77 25.73 23.12 -16.28
N GLY A 78 25.76 23.48 -14.98
CA GLY A 78 26.92 24.08 -14.31
C GLY A 78 28.06 23.10 -13.96
N GLY A 79 27.99 21.84 -14.39
CA GLY A 79 29.05 20.84 -14.21
C GLY A 79 29.02 20.09 -12.87
N MET A 80 28.00 20.28 -12.03
CA MET A 80 27.93 19.57 -10.74
C MET A 80 27.67 18.06 -10.92
N SER A 81 28.29 17.26 -10.05
CA SER A 81 28.01 15.81 -9.98
C SER A 81 26.62 15.55 -9.40
N ASN A 82 26.02 14.41 -9.75
CA ASN A 82 24.67 14.06 -9.26
C ASN A 82 24.61 14.00 -7.72
N TYR A 83 25.71 13.60 -7.08
CA TYR A 83 25.83 13.58 -5.62
C TYR A 83 25.90 14.99 -5.01
N ALA A 84 26.63 15.90 -5.65
CA ALA A 84 26.69 17.30 -5.20
C ALA A 84 25.32 18.00 -5.33
N ILE A 85 24.59 17.73 -6.40
CA ILE A 85 23.22 18.23 -6.62
C ILE A 85 22.27 17.66 -5.55
N ALA A 86 22.34 16.35 -5.30
CA ALA A 86 21.55 15.67 -4.29
C ALA A 86 21.72 16.30 -2.90
N LYS A 87 22.96 16.55 -2.49
CA LYS A 87 23.28 17.21 -1.22
C LYS A 87 22.79 18.67 -1.18
N ALA A 88 22.92 19.40 -2.28
CA ALA A 88 22.50 20.81 -2.35
C ALA A 88 20.97 20.98 -2.31
N MET A 89 20.22 19.99 -2.80
CA MET A 89 18.75 20.04 -2.92
C MET A 89 18.03 19.16 -1.88
N ASP A 90 18.77 18.52 -0.97
CA ASP A 90 18.26 17.58 0.04
C ASP A 90 17.34 16.49 -0.56
N ILE A 91 17.81 15.86 -1.64
CA ILE A 91 17.12 14.75 -2.32
C ILE A 91 18.10 13.64 -2.64
N SER A 92 17.61 12.41 -2.83
CA SER A 92 18.50 11.29 -3.16
C SER A 92 19.17 11.46 -4.54
N ALA A 93 20.41 10.97 -4.68
CA ALA A 93 21.11 10.95 -5.96
C ALA A 93 20.37 10.15 -7.04
N SER A 94 19.61 9.13 -6.64
CA SER A 94 18.72 8.38 -7.53
C SER A 94 17.56 9.24 -8.05
N THR A 95 17.00 10.12 -7.22
CA THR A 95 15.97 11.08 -7.64
C THR A 95 16.55 12.09 -8.63
N VAL A 96 17.76 12.60 -8.37
CA VAL A 96 18.47 13.49 -9.31
C VAL A 96 18.67 12.82 -10.66
N ALA A 97 19.21 11.59 -10.67
CA ALA A 97 19.43 10.83 -11.90
C ALA A 97 18.12 10.58 -12.68
N LYS A 98 17.03 10.25 -11.98
CA LYS A 98 15.71 10.04 -12.60
C LYS A 98 15.18 11.26 -13.37
N TYR A 99 15.50 12.48 -12.94
CA TYR A 99 15.05 13.72 -13.59
C TYR A 99 16.06 14.28 -14.62
N LEU A 100 17.22 13.64 -14.76
CA LEU A 100 18.26 13.98 -15.74
C LEU A 100 18.36 12.99 -16.91
N ALA A 101 17.81 11.78 -16.75
CA ALA A 101 17.57 10.82 -17.83
C ALA A 101 16.41 11.28 -18.72
#